data_AF-A0A9D2LSY3-F1
#
_entry.id   AF-A0A9D2LSY3-F1
#
_cell.length_a   1.000
_cell.length_b   1.000
_cell.length_c   1.000
_cell.angle_alpha   90.00
_cell.angle_beta   90.00
_cell.angle_gamma   90.00
#
_symmetry.space_group_name_H-M   'P 1'
#
loop_
_entity.id
_entity.type
_entity.pdbx_description
1 polymer ?
#
loop_
_entity_poly.entity_id
_entity_poly.type
_entity_poly.pdbx_seq_one_letter_code
_entity_poly.pdbx_strand_id
1 'polypeptide(L)'
;MKQMELREEYVDILEEHGWRVSSYTEDGRVEIETETPAGEDFIVCVKVERFPEQVAMYAQDFDVDEHVALWINAKKNRTSNIPPARILVHDAEEIEQMLYSLAEDLYAADYPKSGNADKPVLDGHGTDGNMRLIYICSPLRGDIEENIRKAEKYCRLAVEKYPDVLPIAPHIYCTRFLDDRIPEEREAGLRMGQQFLDKCCELWCFGIPSEGMKGEIGYAEERGIPVLDGFEVLKEYLEEKHMEAVHETLSIQETKGDLLQMDAQIIAHQVNCTGVMGAGVARQIRSKILTGGQFQTYQNLCQEWKERLLGSCLIFQRKDTAPGRYIANLFGENIPTGKQLDTDYDALARSFVKLKEKAAALGARCIAIPGYIGCGIAGGDWEIVYSKILAPLFTDGSISLTIVYRMDSIRRLWDEFGDVPMDPDTECLEQSWHCFPEGTSRGDVWHWFEETFHISIAEDLMFPSLRVNQTSGERQTEIDPEILMIGQTVRTPRGIFHVTDMSREQMEAAGFGFHHASEDGKYLIMANGTQAYAIDANKESVCPGESKKFYFTFGSDPGFPYQNTYLVVEAVNEKSAIRKFRKKFPDRNINVYNASFCYSQEKWEEYGCEKYYPDGPETIIK
;
A
#
# COMPACT_ATOMS: atom_id res chain seq x y z
N MET A 1 -4.32 48.17 -8.08
CA MET A 1 -3.74 47.01 -8.78
C MET A 1 -4.91 46.16 -9.23
N LYS A 2 -4.87 45.54 -10.42
CA LYS A 2 -5.89 44.55 -10.78
C LYS A 2 -5.73 43.36 -9.84
N GLN A 3 -6.83 42.91 -9.23
CA GLN A 3 -6.85 41.68 -8.44
C GLN A 3 -6.44 40.53 -9.38
N MET A 4 -5.45 39.73 -8.99
CA MET A 4 -5.02 38.57 -9.77
C MET A 4 -6.02 37.45 -9.50
N GLU A 5 -6.74 37.05 -10.54
CA GLU A 5 -7.69 35.93 -10.52
C GLU A 5 -7.12 34.77 -11.31
N LEU A 6 -7.59 33.55 -11.03
CA LEU A 6 -7.20 32.37 -11.79
C LEU A 6 -7.67 32.46 -13.25
N ARG A 7 -6.96 31.77 -14.15
CA ARG A 7 -7.43 31.56 -15.52
C ARG A 7 -8.70 30.71 -15.49
N GLU A 8 -9.65 31.03 -16.35
CA GLU A 8 -10.95 30.33 -16.44
C GLU A 8 -10.77 28.82 -16.63
N GLU A 9 -9.78 28.41 -17.43
CA GLU A 9 -9.44 27.00 -17.65
C GLU A 9 -9.03 26.25 -16.37
N TYR A 10 -8.40 26.92 -15.40
CA TYR A 10 -8.08 26.29 -14.12
C TYR A 10 -9.27 26.21 -13.19
N VAL A 11 -10.19 27.19 -13.29
CA VAL A 11 -11.44 27.16 -12.54
C VAL A 11 -12.31 25.99 -13.02
N ASP A 12 -12.37 25.77 -14.34
CA ASP A 12 -13.07 24.62 -14.92
C ASP A 12 -12.47 23.28 -14.42
N ILE A 13 -11.14 23.14 -14.42
CA ILE A 13 -10.46 21.94 -13.91
C ILE A 13 -10.72 21.72 -12.41
N LEU A 14 -10.72 22.79 -11.61
CA LEU A 14 -11.09 22.70 -10.18
C LEU A 14 -12.51 22.15 -10.03
N GLU A 15 -13.47 22.70 -10.76
CA GLU A 15 -14.88 22.26 -10.70
C GLU A 15 -15.08 20.80 -11.14
N GLU A 16 -14.34 20.34 -12.15
CA GLU A 16 -14.35 18.95 -12.61
C GLU A 16 -13.87 17.96 -11.54
N HIS A 17 -12.89 18.37 -10.72
CA HIS A 17 -12.40 17.58 -9.57
C HIS A 17 -13.21 17.81 -8.29
N GLY A 18 -14.31 18.57 -8.34
CA GLY A 18 -15.16 18.86 -7.18
C GLY A 18 -14.61 19.94 -6.24
N TRP A 19 -13.59 20.68 -6.66
CA TRP A 19 -13.03 21.82 -5.96
C TRP A 19 -13.70 23.12 -6.41
N ARG A 20 -13.63 24.16 -5.57
CA ARG A 20 -14.09 25.51 -5.93
C ARG A 20 -13.18 26.57 -5.37
N VAL A 21 -13.14 27.73 -6.02
CA VAL A 21 -12.47 28.91 -5.46
C VAL A 21 -13.35 29.51 -4.37
N SER A 22 -12.83 29.60 -3.15
CA SER A 22 -13.55 30.14 -2.00
C SER A 22 -13.28 31.64 -1.80
N SER A 23 -12.03 32.07 -1.95
CA SER A 23 -11.66 33.48 -1.81
C SER A 23 -10.36 33.83 -2.55
N TYR A 24 -10.19 35.12 -2.86
CA TYR A 24 -8.93 35.70 -3.33
C TYR A 24 -8.42 36.70 -2.29
N THR A 25 -7.17 36.56 -1.88
CA THR A 25 -6.55 37.45 -0.90
C THR A 25 -5.95 38.69 -1.57
N GLU A 26 -5.81 39.77 -0.81
CA GLU A 26 -5.20 41.02 -1.30
C GLU A 26 -3.70 40.87 -1.65
N ASP A 27 -3.04 39.82 -1.16
CA ASP A 27 -1.63 39.52 -1.41
C ASP A 27 -1.38 38.54 -2.57
N GLY A 28 -2.40 38.28 -3.40
CA GLY A 28 -2.27 37.50 -4.63
C GLY A 28 -2.32 35.98 -4.43
N ARG A 29 -2.95 35.52 -3.34
CA ARG A 29 -3.26 34.11 -3.10
C ARG A 29 -4.73 33.82 -3.39
N VAL A 30 -5.01 32.56 -3.64
CA VAL A 30 -6.34 31.99 -3.82
C VAL A 30 -6.51 30.87 -2.82
N GLU A 31 -7.68 30.85 -2.19
CA GLU A 31 -8.13 29.72 -1.40
C GLU A 31 -9.03 28.87 -2.29
N ILE A 32 -8.66 27.61 -2.46
CA ILE A 32 -9.48 26.59 -3.12
C ILE A 32 -9.96 25.61 -2.06
N GLU A 33 -11.21 25.19 -2.16
CA GLU A 33 -11.84 24.34 -1.16
C GLU A 33 -12.60 23.18 -1.79
N THR A 34 -12.66 22.07 -1.05
CA THR A 34 -13.40 20.87 -1.39
C THR A 34 -13.95 20.22 -0.12
N GLU A 35 -14.88 19.28 -0.26
CA GLU A 35 -15.38 18.48 0.86
C GLU A 35 -14.61 17.15 0.89
N THR A 36 -14.00 16.82 2.03
CA THR A 36 -13.29 15.54 2.21
C THR A 36 -14.28 14.38 2.20
N PRO A 37 -13.82 13.15 1.93
CA PRO A 37 -14.66 11.95 2.04
C PRO A 37 -15.31 11.76 3.43
N ALA A 38 -14.68 12.26 4.50
CA ALA A 38 -15.25 12.31 5.84
C ALA A 38 -16.30 13.42 6.04
N GLY A 39 -16.50 14.30 5.05
CA GLY A 39 -17.48 15.38 5.06
C GLY A 39 -16.97 16.66 5.73
N GLU A 40 -15.65 16.89 5.73
CA GLU A 40 -15.01 18.08 6.30
C GLU A 40 -14.63 19.09 5.22
N ASP A 41 -14.62 20.38 5.54
CA ASP A 41 -14.15 21.40 4.60
C ASP A 41 -12.62 21.37 4.56
N PHE A 42 -12.05 21.01 3.40
CA PHE A 42 -10.61 21.05 3.16
C PHE A 42 -10.25 22.25 2.28
N ILE A 43 -9.38 23.11 2.81
CA ILE A 43 -9.01 24.38 2.17
C ILE A 43 -7.51 24.40 1.93
N VAL A 44 -7.13 24.73 0.71
CA VAL A 44 -5.74 24.92 0.27
C VAL A 44 -5.56 26.38 -0.11
N CYS A 45 -4.57 27.05 0.50
CA CYS A 45 -4.24 28.43 0.21
C CYS A 45 -2.91 28.53 -0.52
N VAL A 46 -2.96 28.91 -1.79
CA VAL A 46 -1.79 28.94 -2.71
C VAL A 46 -1.74 30.25 -3.48
N LYS A 47 -0.59 30.60 -4.07
CA LYS A 47 -0.49 31.80 -4.91
C LYS A 47 -1.24 31.62 -6.23
N VAL A 48 -1.86 32.70 -6.71
CA VAL A 48 -2.48 32.76 -8.06
C VAL A 48 -1.42 32.68 -9.16
N GLU A 49 -0.25 33.26 -8.90
CA GLU A 49 0.90 33.15 -9.79
C GLU A 49 1.46 31.72 -9.78
N ARG A 50 1.59 31.11 -10.96
CA ARG A 50 2.05 29.71 -11.14
C ARG A 50 1.18 28.71 -10.37
N PHE A 51 -0.14 28.89 -10.46
CA PHE A 51 -1.13 28.12 -9.72
C PHE A 51 -0.95 26.60 -9.90
N PRO A 52 -0.75 26.11 -11.15
CA PRO A 52 0.02 24.93 -11.54
C PRO A 52 0.84 24.24 -10.47
N GLU A 53 2.00 24.87 -10.35
CA GLU A 53 3.12 24.47 -9.57
C GLU A 53 2.86 24.66 -8.08
N GLN A 54 2.06 25.65 -7.68
CA GLN A 54 1.70 25.83 -6.27
C GLN A 54 0.81 24.70 -5.74
N VAL A 55 -0.14 24.19 -6.53
CA VAL A 55 -0.98 23.04 -6.14
C VAL A 55 -0.15 21.75 -6.13
N ALA A 56 0.72 21.55 -7.13
CA ALA A 56 1.63 20.39 -7.17
C ALA A 56 2.61 20.38 -5.97
N MET A 57 3.16 21.54 -5.59
CA MET A 57 4.00 21.65 -4.39
C MET A 57 3.22 21.32 -3.12
N TYR A 58 1.99 21.82 -2.99
CA TYR A 58 1.15 21.53 -1.83
C TYR A 58 0.82 20.03 -1.74
N ALA A 59 0.56 19.37 -2.86
CA ALA A 59 0.34 17.92 -2.92
C ALA A 59 1.58 17.12 -2.50
N GLN A 60 2.76 17.53 -2.96
CA GLN A 60 4.02 16.87 -2.61
C GLN A 60 4.41 17.04 -1.14
N ASP A 61 4.10 18.20 -0.57
CA ASP A 61 4.39 18.53 0.84
C ASP A 61 3.27 18.04 1.79
N PHE A 62 2.21 17.40 1.27
CA PHE A 62 1.12 16.89 2.10
C PHE A 62 1.56 15.61 2.81
N ASP A 63 1.76 15.71 4.13
CA ASP A 63 2.12 14.59 4.99
C ASP A 63 0.87 14.00 5.65
N VAL A 64 0.54 12.76 5.28
CA VAL A 64 -0.60 12.00 5.80
C VAL A 64 -0.50 11.81 7.31
N ASP A 65 0.69 11.52 7.82
CA ASP A 65 0.93 11.26 9.25
C ASP A 65 0.87 12.54 10.07
N GLU A 66 1.39 13.66 9.55
CA GLU A 66 1.25 14.98 10.18
C GLU A 66 -0.22 15.41 10.22
N HIS A 67 -0.95 15.22 9.11
CA HIS A 67 -2.38 15.53 9.04
C HIS A 67 -3.19 14.72 10.07
N VAL A 68 -2.93 13.42 10.18
CA VAL A 68 -3.56 12.54 11.18
C VAL A 68 -3.15 12.94 12.60
N ALA A 69 -1.88 13.26 12.83
CA ALA A 69 -1.35 13.69 14.12
C ALA A 69 -1.98 15.01 14.61
N LEU A 70 -2.27 15.95 13.71
CA LEU A 70 -2.97 17.21 14.03
C LEU A 70 -4.35 16.92 14.65
N TRP A 71 -5.13 16.02 14.06
CA TRP A 71 -6.45 15.63 14.56
C TRP A 71 -6.39 14.79 15.85
N ILE A 72 -5.40 13.90 15.97
CA ILE A 72 -5.16 13.14 17.20
C ILE A 72 -4.77 14.06 18.36
N ASN A 73 -3.95 15.09 18.11
CA ASN A 73 -3.58 16.08 19.12
C ASN A 73 -4.74 17.02 19.47
N ALA A 74 -5.59 17.39 18.50
CA ALA A 74 -6.85 18.10 18.77
C ALA A 74 -7.77 17.29 19.71
N LYS A 75 -7.81 15.96 19.57
CA LYS A 75 -8.58 15.05 20.44
C LYS A 75 -8.10 15.06 21.89
N LYS A 76 -6.79 15.20 22.13
CA LYS A 76 -6.21 15.39 23.46
C LYS A 76 -6.64 16.72 24.10
N ASN A 77 -6.96 17.72 23.29
CA ASN A 77 -7.40 19.06 23.72
C ASN A 77 -8.94 19.21 23.86
N ARG A 78 -9.69 18.08 23.88
CA ARG A 78 -11.15 17.99 24.13
C ARG A 78 -12.05 18.66 23.08
N THR A 79 -11.66 18.69 21.81
CA THR A 79 -12.60 18.96 20.73
C THR A 79 -13.57 17.77 20.59
N SER A 80 -14.88 18.04 20.53
CA SER A 80 -15.90 16.99 20.41
C SER A 80 -16.13 16.62 18.94
N ASN A 81 -16.49 15.36 18.65
CA ASN A 81 -16.79 14.81 17.31
C ASN A 81 -15.61 14.47 16.37
N ILE A 82 -14.38 14.29 16.88
CA ILE A 82 -13.26 13.83 16.04
C ILE A 82 -13.42 12.33 15.69
N PRO A 83 -13.38 11.95 14.40
CA PRO A 83 -13.48 10.56 13.96
C PRO A 83 -12.45 9.62 14.63
N PRO A 84 -12.68 8.29 14.61
CA PRO A 84 -11.65 7.31 14.98
C PRO A 84 -10.40 7.48 14.11
N ALA A 85 -9.22 7.19 14.66
CA ALA A 85 -7.94 7.34 13.96
C ALA A 85 -7.92 6.65 12.58
N ARG A 86 -8.57 5.48 12.45
CA ARG A 86 -8.70 4.76 11.18
C ARG A 86 -9.48 5.52 10.10
N ILE A 87 -10.46 6.33 10.49
CA ILE A 87 -11.21 7.18 9.54
C ILE A 87 -10.33 8.38 9.14
N LEU A 88 -9.57 8.94 10.07
CA LEU A 88 -8.66 10.06 9.79
C LEU A 88 -7.51 9.66 8.85
N VAL A 89 -6.97 8.45 8.99
CA VAL A 89 -5.92 7.94 8.09
C VAL A 89 -6.48 7.76 6.68
N HIS A 90 -7.63 7.09 6.54
CA HIS A 90 -8.26 6.90 5.23
C HIS A 90 -8.67 8.24 4.57
N ASP A 91 -9.17 9.19 5.37
CA ASP A 91 -9.51 10.52 4.87
C ASP A 91 -8.25 11.27 4.41
N ALA A 92 -7.14 11.18 5.15
CA ALA A 92 -5.87 11.79 4.78
C ALA A 92 -5.26 11.17 3.50
N GLU A 93 -5.28 9.85 3.35
CA GLU A 93 -4.83 9.15 2.13
C GLU A 93 -5.71 9.51 0.91
N GLU A 94 -7.02 9.66 1.09
CA GLU A 94 -7.90 10.09 0.00
C GLU A 94 -7.70 11.57 -0.36
N ILE A 95 -7.42 12.44 0.62
CA ILE A 95 -7.06 13.85 0.38
C ILE A 95 -5.77 13.94 -0.45
N GLU A 96 -4.76 13.12 -0.11
CA GLU A 96 -3.51 13.06 -0.87
C GLU A 96 -3.78 12.69 -2.35
N GLN A 97 -4.60 11.66 -2.59
CA GLN A 97 -4.97 11.27 -3.96
C GLN A 97 -5.77 12.35 -4.70
N MET A 98 -6.69 13.04 -4.01
CA MET A 98 -7.43 14.17 -4.57
C MET A 98 -6.49 15.30 -4.98
N LEU A 99 -5.46 15.58 -4.17
CA LEU A 99 -4.45 16.62 -4.43
C LEU A 99 -3.55 16.26 -5.63
N TYR A 100 -3.07 15.02 -5.72
CA TYR A 100 -2.25 14.59 -6.87
C TYR A 100 -3.04 14.58 -8.17
N SER A 101 -4.25 14.05 -8.15
CA SER A 101 -5.15 14.04 -9.32
C SER A 101 -5.44 15.45 -9.83
N LEU A 102 -5.74 16.39 -8.93
CA LEU A 102 -5.96 17.79 -9.29
C LEU A 102 -4.67 18.44 -9.84
N ALA A 103 -3.52 18.19 -9.21
CA ALA A 103 -2.25 18.74 -9.65
C ALA A 103 -1.85 18.27 -11.06
N GLU A 104 -2.04 16.99 -11.38
CA GLU A 104 -1.73 16.44 -12.70
C GLU A 104 -2.52 17.11 -13.82
N ASP A 105 -3.84 17.28 -13.65
CA ASP A 105 -4.69 17.87 -14.68
C ASP A 105 -4.47 19.39 -14.82
N LEU A 106 -4.23 20.10 -13.71
CA LEU A 106 -3.84 21.50 -13.75
C LEU A 106 -2.47 21.69 -14.43
N TYR A 107 -1.52 20.78 -14.23
CA TYR A 107 -0.21 20.82 -14.88
C TYR A 107 -0.31 20.47 -16.37
N ALA A 108 -1.15 19.50 -16.75
CA ALA A 108 -1.39 19.13 -18.14
C ALA A 108 -2.03 20.27 -18.97
N ALA A 109 -2.77 21.17 -18.33
CA ALA A 109 -3.34 22.36 -18.97
C ALA A 109 -2.27 23.36 -19.42
N ASP A 110 -1.17 23.50 -18.67
CA ASP A 110 -0.05 24.37 -19.02
C ASP A 110 0.97 23.73 -19.95
N TYR A 111 1.07 22.40 -19.89
CA TYR A 111 2.02 21.63 -20.67
C TYR A 111 1.29 20.52 -21.46
N PRO A 112 0.41 20.88 -22.43
CA PRO A 112 -0.30 19.89 -23.22
C PRO A 112 0.71 19.03 -23.98
N LYS A 113 0.57 17.71 -23.89
CA LYS A 113 1.42 16.74 -24.62
C LYS A 113 1.51 17.16 -26.08
N SER A 114 2.66 17.71 -26.48
CA SER A 114 2.89 18.09 -27.86
C SER A 114 2.97 16.82 -28.71
N GLY A 115 1.99 16.66 -29.59
CA GLY A 115 2.09 15.72 -30.68
C GLY A 115 3.30 16.09 -31.53
N ASN A 116 4.25 15.15 -31.60
CA ASN A 116 5.27 14.98 -32.63
C ASN A 116 5.50 16.22 -33.51
N ALA A 117 6.22 17.21 -32.99
CA ALA A 117 6.76 18.33 -33.75
C ALA A 117 8.29 18.29 -33.60
N ASP A 118 8.97 18.49 -34.72
CA ASP A 118 10.40 18.22 -34.96
C ASP A 118 11.31 18.57 -33.76
N LYS A 119 11.94 17.54 -33.20
CA LYS A 119 13.05 17.67 -32.25
C LYS A 119 14.19 18.44 -32.90
N PRO A 120 14.79 19.47 -32.27
CA PRO A 120 16.14 19.84 -32.61
C PRO A 120 17.06 18.73 -32.09
N VAL A 121 17.45 17.83 -32.98
CA VAL A 121 18.65 17.01 -32.80
C VAL A 121 19.82 17.98 -32.90
N LEU A 122 20.41 18.35 -31.77
CA LEU A 122 21.72 18.99 -31.77
C LEU A 122 22.76 17.89 -31.99
N ASP A 123 22.95 17.53 -33.27
CA ASP A 123 24.14 16.82 -33.73
C ASP A 123 25.33 17.77 -33.57
N GLY A 124 25.90 17.75 -32.38
CA GLY A 124 27.07 18.53 -32.00
C GLY A 124 28.06 17.64 -31.27
N HIS A 125 28.52 16.56 -31.90
CA HIS A 125 29.81 16.00 -31.50
C HIS A 125 30.83 17.13 -31.60
N GLY A 126 31.33 17.62 -30.45
CA GLY A 126 32.45 18.54 -30.42
C GLY A 126 33.65 17.85 -31.04
N THR A 127 33.91 18.08 -32.33
CA THR A 127 35.01 17.48 -33.08
C THR A 127 36.38 18.07 -32.73
N ASP A 128 36.59 18.60 -31.52
CA ASP A 128 37.83 19.30 -31.16
C ASP A 128 38.11 19.29 -29.64
N GLY A 129 38.10 18.13 -28.98
CA GLY A 129 38.69 17.95 -27.64
C GLY A 129 38.25 18.92 -26.51
N ASN A 130 37.14 19.63 -26.68
CA ASN A 130 36.70 20.70 -25.79
C ASN A 130 35.49 20.23 -24.99
N MET A 131 35.61 20.23 -23.66
CA MET A 131 34.55 19.79 -22.75
C MET A 131 33.40 20.82 -22.73
N ARG A 132 32.15 20.33 -22.69
CA ARG A 132 30.95 21.13 -22.46
C ARG A 132 30.84 21.46 -20.98
N LEU A 133 30.96 22.75 -20.63
CA LEU A 133 30.76 23.20 -19.26
C LEU A 133 29.26 23.34 -18.99
N ILE A 134 28.75 22.58 -18.01
CA ILE A 134 27.32 22.49 -17.69
C ILE A 134 27.08 23.05 -16.29
N TYR A 135 26.15 23.99 -16.16
CA TYR A 135 25.77 24.51 -14.86
C TYR A 135 24.75 23.59 -14.19
N ILE A 136 25.08 23.07 -13.00
CA ILE A 136 24.15 22.25 -12.20
C ILE A 136 23.46 23.16 -11.19
N CYS A 137 22.17 23.42 -11.45
CA CYS A 137 21.30 24.25 -10.64
C CYS A 137 20.42 23.35 -9.76
N SER A 138 20.63 23.38 -8.44
CA SER A 138 19.87 22.59 -7.47
C SER A 138 19.69 23.35 -6.15
N PRO A 139 18.71 22.97 -5.31
CA PRO A 139 18.48 23.64 -4.02
C PRO A 139 19.71 23.58 -3.11
N LEU A 140 19.93 24.65 -2.34
CA LEU A 140 20.91 24.68 -1.25
C LEU A 140 20.24 24.85 0.12
N ARG A 141 19.19 25.68 0.21
CA ARG A 141 18.47 25.98 1.46
C ARG A 141 17.68 24.77 1.98
N GLY A 142 17.42 24.74 3.28
CA GLY A 142 16.84 23.57 3.96
C GLY A 142 17.97 22.77 4.62
N ASP A 143 17.98 21.46 4.40
CA ASP A 143 19.11 20.61 4.79
C ASP A 143 20.30 20.85 3.85
N ILE A 144 21.19 21.75 4.27
CA ILE A 144 22.36 22.17 3.48
C ILE A 144 23.30 20.99 3.20
N GLU A 145 23.52 20.10 4.17
CA GLU A 145 24.45 18.98 4.00
C GLU A 145 23.90 17.98 2.99
N GLU A 146 22.62 17.65 3.11
CA GLU A 146 21.97 16.72 2.19
C GLU A 146 21.84 17.30 0.77
N ASN A 147 21.53 18.59 0.67
CA ASN A 147 21.48 19.27 -0.63
C ASN A 147 22.85 19.32 -1.33
N ILE A 148 23.94 19.48 -0.57
CA ILE A 148 25.29 19.37 -1.13
C ILE A 148 25.56 17.95 -1.63
N ARG A 149 25.19 16.90 -0.87
CA ARG A 149 25.32 15.50 -1.32
C ARG A 149 24.52 15.23 -2.59
N LYS A 150 23.29 15.75 -2.69
CA LYS A 150 22.44 15.64 -3.89
C LYS A 150 23.10 16.32 -5.08
N ALA A 151 23.63 17.52 -4.92
CA ALA A 151 24.35 18.24 -5.97
C ALA A 151 25.62 17.49 -6.44
N GLU A 152 26.38 16.90 -5.52
CA GLU A 152 27.52 16.04 -5.84
C GLU A 152 27.08 14.81 -6.66
N LYS A 153 25.95 14.20 -6.30
CA LYS A 153 25.35 13.08 -7.04
C LYS A 153 24.94 13.50 -8.45
N TYR A 154 24.30 14.66 -8.62
CA TYR A 154 23.94 15.17 -9.95
C TYR A 154 25.17 15.41 -10.83
N CYS A 155 26.23 16.02 -10.27
CA CYS A 155 27.50 16.20 -10.97
C CYS A 155 28.11 14.85 -11.39
N ARG A 156 28.08 13.85 -10.51
CA ARG A 156 28.55 12.50 -10.80
C ARG A 156 27.76 11.85 -11.94
N LEU A 157 26.43 11.90 -11.88
CA LEU A 157 25.58 11.33 -12.93
C LEU A 157 25.84 11.98 -14.30
N ALA A 158 26.06 13.30 -14.33
CA ALA A 158 26.37 14.03 -15.55
C ALA A 158 27.66 13.55 -16.22
N VAL A 159 28.76 13.40 -15.46
CA VAL A 159 30.05 12.94 -16.01
C VAL A 159 30.04 11.47 -16.39
N GLU A 160 29.26 10.64 -15.70
CA GLU A 160 29.16 9.22 -16.04
C GLU A 160 28.35 9.00 -17.32
N LYS A 161 27.25 9.75 -17.52
CA LYS A 161 26.42 9.65 -18.73
C LYS A 161 27.11 10.27 -19.94
N TYR A 162 27.71 11.45 -19.79
CA TYR A 162 28.29 12.22 -20.88
C TYR A 162 29.80 12.44 -20.68
N PRO A 163 30.67 11.69 -21.38
CA PRO A 163 32.13 11.79 -21.23
C PRO A 163 32.72 13.15 -21.61
N ASP A 164 31.98 13.97 -22.36
CA ASP A 164 32.37 15.30 -22.82
C ASP A 164 31.82 16.43 -21.95
N VAL A 165 31.19 16.12 -20.81
CA VAL A 165 30.61 17.10 -19.89
C VAL A 165 31.53 17.39 -18.71
N LEU A 166 31.68 18.67 -18.40
CA LEU A 166 32.30 19.19 -17.18
C LEU A 166 31.21 19.91 -16.36
N PRO A 167 30.66 19.31 -15.30
CA PRO A 167 29.63 19.95 -14.49
C PRO A 167 30.23 20.93 -13.48
N ILE A 168 29.52 22.03 -13.22
CA ILE A 168 29.82 22.97 -12.13
C ILE A 168 28.55 23.24 -11.33
N ALA A 169 28.59 22.94 -10.03
CA ALA A 169 27.56 23.34 -9.06
C ALA A 169 28.17 24.39 -8.13
N PRO A 170 27.88 25.69 -8.29
CA PRO A 170 28.58 26.73 -7.54
C PRO A 170 28.41 26.63 -6.04
N HIS A 171 27.28 26.13 -5.55
CA HIS A 171 27.08 25.97 -4.11
C HIS A 171 27.91 24.82 -3.51
N ILE A 172 28.42 23.85 -4.28
CA ILE A 172 29.44 22.89 -3.80
C ILE A 172 30.79 23.60 -3.61
N TYR A 173 31.15 24.47 -4.54
CA TYR A 173 32.45 25.17 -4.55
C TYR A 173 32.49 26.37 -3.60
N CYS A 174 31.56 27.31 -3.76
CA CYS A 174 31.51 28.58 -3.06
C CYS A 174 31.32 28.40 -1.56
N THR A 175 30.49 27.44 -1.11
CA THR A 175 30.25 27.19 0.32
C THR A 175 31.47 26.64 1.06
N ARG A 176 32.57 26.36 0.34
CA ARG A 176 33.85 25.98 0.95
C ARG A 176 34.64 27.14 1.52
N PHE A 177 34.31 28.36 1.10
CA PHE A 177 34.98 29.57 1.55
C PHE A 177 34.03 30.77 1.75
N LEU A 178 32.72 30.58 1.55
CA LEU A 178 31.64 31.55 1.83
C LEU A 178 30.55 30.87 2.66
N ASP A 179 29.92 31.61 3.57
CA ASP A 179 28.80 31.19 4.39
C ASP A 179 27.48 31.79 3.87
N ASP A 180 26.63 30.95 3.26
CA ASP A 180 25.36 31.37 2.65
C ASP A 180 24.35 31.95 3.66
N ARG A 181 24.59 31.77 4.96
CA ARG A 181 23.77 32.37 6.04
C ARG A 181 24.10 33.83 6.27
N ILE A 182 25.25 34.31 5.80
CA ILE A 182 25.70 35.69 5.89
C ILE A 182 25.27 36.42 4.60
N PRO A 183 24.40 37.45 4.67
CA PRO A 183 23.83 38.10 3.47
C PRO A 183 24.88 38.60 2.47
N GLU A 184 25.97 39.21 2.94
CA GLU A 184 27.03 39.76 2.10
C GLU A 184 27.84 38.65 1.39
N GLU A 185 28.10 37.54 2.09
CA GLU A 185 28.80 36.39 1.52
C GLU A 185 27.91 35.58 0.58
N ARG A 186 26.60 35.49 0.88
CA ARG A 186 25.58 34.96 -0.03
C ARG A 186 25.53 35.76 -1.32
N GLU A 187 25.50 37.09 -1.25
CA GLU A 187 25.53 37.93 -2.46
C GLU A 187 26.83 37.76 -3.26
N ALA A 188 27.97 37.59 -2.58
CA ALA A 188 29.23 37.23 -3.25
C ALA A 188 29.13 35.86 -3.93
N GLY A 189 28.56 34.85 -3.27
CA GLY A 189 28.36 33.50 -3.80
C GLY A 189 27.46 33.48 -5.03
N LEU A 190 26.34 34.21 -5.00
CA LEU A 190 25.42 34.34 -6.13
C LEU A 190 26.09 35.03 -7.33
N ARG A 191 26.88 36.09 -7.10
CA ARG A 191 27.65 36.74 -8.16
C ARG A 191 28.71 35.82 -8.77
N MET A 192 29.38 35.00 -7.95
CA MET A 192 30.31 33.99 -8.46
C MET A 192 29.58 32.91 -9.28
N GLY A 193 28.41 32.47 -8.83
CA GLY A 193 27.52 31.57 -9.58
C GLY A 193 27.20 32.11 -10.98
N GLN A 194 26.76 33.36 -11.06
CA GLN A 194 26.51 34.03 -12.35
C GLN A 194 27.74 34.08 -13.26
N GLN A 195 28.94 34.34 -12.72
CA GLN A 195 30.19 34.32 -13.50
C GLN A 195 30.60 32.92 -13.96
N PHE A 196 30.22 31.86 -13.24
CA PHE A 196 30.37 30.49 -13.72
C PHE A 196 29.36 30.19 -14.83
N LEU A 197 28.10 30.62 -14.64
CA LEU A 197 27.02 30.43 -15.60
C LEU A 197 27.32 31.10 -16.95
N ASP A 198 27.90 32.30 -16.97
CA ASP A 198 28.36 32.99 -18.19
C ASP A 198 29.32 32.16 -19.07
N LYS A 199 29.98 31.14 -18.51
CA LYS A 199 30.92 30.24 -19.21
C LYS A 199 30.29 28.90 -19.59
N CYS A 200 29.11 28.61 -19.09
CA CYS A 200 28.42 27.35 -19.32
C CYS A 200 27.71 27.39 -20.67
N CYS A 201 27.66 26.25 -21.34
CA CYS A 201 26.93 26.10 -22.59
C CYS A 201 25.44 25.83 -22.38
N GLU A 202 25.05 25.33 -21.20
CA GLU A 202 23.67 25.09 -20.77
C GLU A 202 23.60 24.97 -19.24
N LEU A 203 22.38 25.09 -18.70
CA LEU A 203 22.03 24.92 -17.29
C LEU A 203 21.07 23.74 -17.15
N TRP A 204 21.40 22.80 -16.28
CA TRP A 204 20.52 21.69 -15.91
C TRP A 204 19.93 21.96 -14.53
N CYS A 205 18.61 22.04 -14.47
CA CYS A 205 17.87 22.29 -13.24
C CYS A 205 17.42 20.96 -12.63
N PHE A 206 17.77 20.71 -11.38
CA PHE A 206 17.36 19.54 -10.62
C PHE A 206 16.47 19.93 -9.44
N GLY A 207 15.29 19.30 -9.37
CA GLY A 207 14.28 19.57 -8.35
C GLY A 207 13.50 20.85 -8.63
N ILE A 208 12.53 21.14 -7.75
CA ILE A 208 11.66 22.31 -7.90
C ILE A 208 12.49 23.60 -7.70
N PRO A 209 12.45 24.57 -8.64
CA PRO A 209 13.25 25.79 -8.54
C PRO A 209 12.97 26.62 -7.28
N SER A 210 13.93 26.63 -6.36
CA SER A 210 13.94 27.57 -5.22
C SER A 210 14.15 29.01 -5.67
N GLU A 211 13.89 30.00 -4.80
CA GLU A 211 14.14 31.42 -5.11
C GLU A 211 15.57 31.71 -5.60
N GLY A 212 16.58 31.00 -5.05
CA GLY A 212 17.96 31.11 -5.53
C GLY A 212 18.12 30.59 -6.96
N MET A 213 17.52 29.43 -7.24
CA MET A 213 17.56 28.79 -8.55
C MET A 213 16.80 29.60 -9.60
N LYS A 214 15.65 30.20 -9.24
CA LYS A 214 14.90 31.09 -10.15
C LYS A 214 15.76 32.27 -10.61
N GLY A 215 16.60 32.81 -9.72
CA GLY A 215 17.56 33.85 -10.08
C GLY A 215 18.62 33.37 -11.07
N GLU A 216 19.12 32.14 -10.91
CA GLU A 216 20.08 31.51 -11.82
C GLU A 216 19.45 31.18 -13.19
N ILE A 217 18.23 30.63 -13.19
CA ILE A 217 17.43 30.31 -14.39
C ILE A 217 17.13 31.58 -15.17
N GLY A 218 16.59 32.62 -14.53
CA GLY A 218 16.30 33.88 -15.20
C GLY A 218 17.57 34.52 -15.79
N TYR A 219 18.70 34.43 -15.10
CA TYR A 219 19.98 34.91 -15.60
C TYR A 219 20.47 34.13 -16.84
N ALA A 220 20.26 32.81 -16.87
CA ALA A 220 20.57 31.96 -18.01
C ALA A 220 19.69 32.33 -19.23
N GLU A 221 18.38 32.45 -19.02
CA GLU A 221 17.40 32.81 -20.05
C GLU A 221 17.72 34.17 -20.68
N GLU A 222 18.05 35.19 -19.87
CA GLU A 222 18.45 36.52 -20.35
C GLU A 222 19.67 36.50 -21.29
N ARG A 223 20.54 35.49 -21.17
CA ARG A 223 21.77 35.32 -21.96
C ARG A 223 21.62 34.31 -23.09
N GLY A 224 20.44 33.73 -23.25
CA GLY A 224 20.20 32.66 -24.22
C GLY A 224 20.96 31.37 -23.90
N ILE A 225 21.29 31.14 -22.63
CA ILE A 225 21.84 29.86 -22.16
C ILE A 225 20.66 28.89 -22.02
N PRO A 226 20.66 27.74 -22.72
CA PRO A 226 19.60 26.74 -22.61
C PRO A 226 19.41 26.27 -21.16
N VAL A 227 18.16 26.22 -20.71
CA VAL A 227 17.76 25.67 -19.41
C VAL A 227 17.02 24.36 -19.66
N LEU A 228 17.55 23.26 -19.12
CA LEU A 228 17.00 21.92 -19.30
C LEU A 228 16.61 21.32 -17.95
N ASP A 229 15.59 20.46 -17.95
CA ASP A 229 15.29 19.61 -16.80
C ASP A 229 16.37 18.51 -16.70
N GLY A 230 17.13 18.54 -15.60
CA GLY A 230 18.23 17.62 -15.38
C GLY A 230 17.79 16.16 -15.22
N PHE A 231 16.58 15.91 -14.71
CA PHE A 231 16.02 14.56 -14.62
C PHE A 231 15.63 14.04 -16.00
N GLU A 232 15.01 14.86 -16.85
CA GLU A 232 14.68 14.46 -18.22
C GLU A 232 15.94 14.24 -19.08
N VAL A 233 16.97 15.07 -18.91
CA VAL A 233 18.27 14.88 -19.59
C VAL A 233 18.92 13.55 -19.19
N LEU A 234 18.74 13.11 -17.95
CA LEU A 234 19.34 11.89 -17.40
C LEU A 234 18.41 10.66 -17.46
N LYS A 235 17.13 10.83 -17.76
CA LYS A 235 16.05 9.83 -17.67
C LYS A 235 16.43 8.43 -18.13
N GLU A 236 16.80 8.27 -19.40
CA GLU A 236 17.16 6.97 -19.98
C GLU A 236 18.31 6.29 -19.21
N TYR A 237 19.30 7.07 -18.73
CA TYR A 237 20.44 6.55 -17.97
C TYR A 237 20.08 6.22 -16.53
N LEU A 238 19.15 6.99 -15.93
CA LEU A 238 18.60 6.67 -14.62
C LEU A 238 17.75 5.40 -14.66
N GLU A 239 16.97 5.21 -15.73
CA GLU A 239 16.21 3.99 -15.99
C GLU A 239 17.12 2.78 -16.23
N GLU A 240 18.17 2.94 -17.04
CA GLU A 240 19.21 1.92 -17.25
C GLU A 240 19.93 1.55 -15.95
N LYS A 241 20.39 2.54 -15.17
CA LYS A 241 21.03 2.29 -13.87
C LYS A 241 20.08 1.71 -12.83
N HIS A 242 18.80 2.07 -12.87
CA HIS A 242 17.79 1.45 -12.01
C HIS A 242 17.63 -0.02 -12.37
N MET A 243 17.59 -0.35 -13.66
CA MET A 243 17.49 -1.74 -14.14
C MET A 243 18.78 -2.54 -13.88
N GLU A 244 19.96 -1.94 -14.02
CA GLU A 244 21.25 -2.53 -13.65
C GLU A 244 21.37 -2.73 -12.14
N ALA A 245 20.98 -1.76 -11.31
CA ALA A 245 20.95 -1.90 -9.86
C ALA A 245 19.93 -2.95 -9.40
N VAL A 246 18.76 -3.05 -10.05
CA VAL A 246 17.78 -4.13 -9.78
C VAL A 246 18.34 -5.49 -10.16
N HIS A 247 19.11 -5.60 -11.26
CA HIS A 247 19.78 -6.83 -11.67
C HIS A 247 21.00 -7.18 -10.82
N GLU A 248 21.70 -6.19 -10.26
CA GLU A 248 22.93 -6.36 -9.47
C GLU A 248 22.64 -6.55 -7.97
N THR A 249 21.46 -6.16 -7.48
CA THR A 249 21.18 -6.19 -6.02
C THR A 249 20.31 -7.37 -5.55
N LEU A 250 19.55 -8.09 -6.40
CA LEU A 250 18.74 -9.21 -5.91
C LEU A 250 18.65 -10.38 -6.90
N SER A 251 19.60 -11.31 -6.77
CA SER A 251 19.47 -12.70 -7.24
C SER A 251 18.26 -13.44 -6.64
N ILE A 252 17.68 -12.88 -5.57
CA ILE A 252 16.52 -13.39 -4.85
C ILE A 252 15.32 -12.49 -5.18
N GLN A 253 14.30 -13.05 -5.81
CA GLN A 253 13.02 -12.41 -6.02
C GLN A 253 12.00 -12.94 -5.03
N GLU A 254 11.12 -12.09 -4.54
CA GLU A 254 10.07 -12.45 -3.59
C GLU A 254 8.71 -12.18 -4.22
N THR A 255 7.76 -13.09 -4.02
CA THR A 255 6.43 -12.93 -4.62
C THR A 255 5.36 -13.71 -3.86
N LYS A 256 4.11 -13.26 -3.98
CA LYS A 256 2.94 -13.96 -3.44
C LYS A 256 2.42 -14.99 -4.44
N GLY A 257 2.20 -16.24 -4.01
CA GLY A 257 1.62 -17.25 -4.90
C GLY A 257 1.53 -18.66 -4.34
N ASP A 258 1.22 -19.61 -5.24
CA ASP A 258 1.32 -21.04 -4.99
C ASP A 258 2.60 -21.58 -5.62
N LEU A 259 3.54 -22.01 -4.77
CA LEU A 259 4.83 -22.57 -5.17
C LEU A 259 4.69 -23.64 -6.27
N LEU A 260 3.67 -24.49 -6.21
CA LEU A 260 3.52 -25.61 -7.16
C LEU A 260 3.13 -25.15 -8.57
N GLN A 261 2.60 -23.93 -8.70
CA GLN A 261 2.21 -23.31 -9.96
C GLN A 261 3.30 -22.43 -10.58
N MET A 262 4.42 -22.22 -9.89
CA MET A 262 5.50 -21.40 -10.42
C MET A 262 6.16 -22.04 -11.64
N ASP A 263 6.44 -21.22 -12.65
CA ASP A 263 7.27 -21.61 -13.81
C ASP A 263 8.77 -21.53 -13.49
N ALA A 264 9.19 -22.29 -12.48
CA ALA A 264 10.60 -22.47 -12.16
C ALA A 264 11.13 -23.78 -12.75
N GLN A 265 12.39 -23.77 -13.20
CA GLN A 265 13.06 -25.00 -13.66
C GLN A 265 13.21 -26.01 -12.53
N ILE A 266 13.44 -25.54 -11.32
CA ILE A 266 13.50 -26.37 -10.12
C ILE A 266 12.62 -25.77 -9.02
N ILE A 267 11.70 -26.57 -8.48
CA ILE A 267 11.03 -26.26 -7.21
C ILE A 267 11.76 -27.01 -6.10
N ALA A 268 12.23 -26.31 -5.07
CA ALA A 268 12.94 -26.90 -3.94
C ALA A 268 12.13 -26.78 -2.64
N HIS A 269 12.21 -27.80 -1.79
CA HIS A 269 11.56 -27.82 -0.47
C HIS A 269 12.36 -28.67 0.51
N GLN A 270 12.18 -28.41 1.82
CA GLN A 270 12.82 -29.18 2.88
C GLN A 270 12.12 -30.52 3.09
N VAL A 271 12.91 -31.57 3.32
CA VAL A 271 12.48 -32.92 3.69
C VAL A 271 13.24 -33.46 4.89
N ASN A 272 12.68 -34.49 5.54
CA ASN A 272 13.32 -35.21 6.64
C ASN A 272 14.10 -36.45 6.19
N CYS A 273 14.92 -36.97 7.09
CA CYS A 273 15.68 -38.20 6.90
C CYS A 273 14.90 -39.48 7.29
N THR A 274 13.62 -39.37 7.66
CA THR A 274 12.77 -40.53 8.06
C THR A 274 11.84 -41.04 6.97
N GLY A 275 11.81 -40.39 5.80
CA GLY A 275 11.01 -40.83 4.66
C GLY A 275 9.53 -40.41 4.75
N VAL A 276 9.22 -39.37 5.53
CA VAL A 276 7.84 -38.90 5.75
C VAL A 276 7.59 -37.60 5.00
N MET A 277 6.48 -37.51 4.27
CA MET A 277 5.96 -36.28 3.67
C MET A 277 4.47 -36.16 4.02
N GLY A 278 4.19 -35.85 5.28
CA GLY A 278 2.86 -35.95 5.89
C GLY A 278 2.10 -34.63 6.06
N ALA A 279 2.77 -33.48 5.95
CA ALA A 279 2.18 -32.17 6.12
C ALA A 279 2.82 -31.11 5.21
N GLY A 280 2.24 -29.90 5.21
CA GLY A 280 2.77 -28.73 4.51
C GLY A 280 2.99 -28.94 3.01
N VAL A 281 4.00 -28.24 2.48
CA VAL A 281 4.43 -28.30 1.08
C VAL A 281 4.87 -29.71 0.68
N ALA A 282 5.58 -30.43 1.57
CA ALA A 282 6.05 -31.78 1.31
C ALA A 282 4.91 -32.76 0.99
N ARG A 283 3.79 -32.69 1.74
CA ARG A 283 2.59 -33.51 1.45
C ARG A 283 2.02 -33.20 0.06
N GLN A 284 1.96 -31.92 -0.31
CA GLN A 284 1.44 -31.49 -1.61
C GLN A 284 2.32 -31.96 -2.77
N ILE A 285 3.64 -31.83 -2.64
CA ILE A 285 4.61 -32.31 -3.63
C ILE A 285 4.49 -33.83 -3.80
N ARG A 286 4.40 -34.58 -2.69
CA ARG A 286 4.19 -36.03 -2.73
C ARG A 286 2.93 -36.41 -3.50
N SER A 287 1.79 -35.79 -3.21
CA SER A 287 0.50 -36.17 -3.80
C SER A 287 0.37 -35.70 -5.25
N LYS A 288 0.72 -34.44 -5.52
CA LYS A 288 0.46 -33.78 -6.80
C LYS A 288 1.58 -33.94 -7.82
N ILE A 289 2.85 -34.02 -7.40
CA ILE A 289 4.00 -33.89 -8.31
C ILE A 289 4.86 -35.15 -8.40
N LEU A 290 5.13 -35.86 -7.29
CA LEU A 290 5.96 -37.07 -7.33
C LEU A 290 5.18 -38.29 -7.83
N THR A 291 5.88 -39.18 -8.54
CA THR A 291 5.38 -40.54 -8.81
C THR A 291 5.54 -41.44 -7.59
N GLY A 292 4.77 -42.53 -7.51
CA GLY A 292 4.91 -43.52 -6.44
C GLY A 292 6.32 -44.12 -6.38
N GLY A 293 6.95 -44.35 -7.54
CA GLY A 293 8.34 -44.84 -7.62
C GLY A 293 9.35 -43.85 -7.06
N GLN A 294 9.24 -42.56 -7.40
CA GLN A 294 10.12 -41.51 -6.85
C GLN A 294 9.98 -41.37 -5.33
N PHE A 295 8.74 -41.41 -4.82
CA PHE A 295 8.52 -41.37 -3.37
C PHE A 295 9.11 -42.62 -2.68
N GLN A 296 8.97 -43.81 -3.27
CA GLN A 296 9.60 -45.02 -2.75
C GLN A 296 11.14 -44.92 -2.75
N THR A 297 11.74 -44.33 -3.79
CA THR A 297 13.19 -44.06 -3.83
C THR A 297 13.62 -43.17 -2.67
N TYR A 298 12.88 -42.09 -2.40
CA TYR A 298 13.12 -41.24 -1.24
C TYR A 298 13.04 -42.04 0.08
N GLN A 299 12.00 -42.85 0.26
CA GLN A 299 11.85 -43.69 1.47
C GLN A 299 12.98 -44.70 1.64
N ASN A 300 13.41 -45.37 0.57
CA ASN A 300 14.50 -46.33 0.61
C ASN A 300 15.82 -45.66 1.00
N LEU A 301 16.11 -44.48 0.43
CA LEU A 301 17.30 -43.69 0.80
C LEU A 301 17.26 -43.33 2.29
N CYS A 302 16.12 -42.83 2.79
CA CYS A 302 15.96 -42.51 4.21
C CYS A 302 16.16 -43.72 5.12
N GLN A 303 15.68 -44.89 4.72
CA GLN A 303 15.87 -46.13 5.49
C GLN A 303 17.33 -46.59 5.53
N GLU A 304 18.03 -46.48 4.39
CA GLU A 304 19.42 -46.94 4.23
C GLU A 304 20.42 -45.98 4.87
N TRP A 305 20.26 -44.67 4.64
CA TRP A 305 21.26 -43.66 4.97
C TRP A 305 20.92 -42.83 6.22
N LYS A 306 19.62 -42.73 6.58
CA LYS A 306 19.14 -42.03 7.79
C LYS A 306 19.74 -40.63 7.92
N GLU A 307 20.24 -40.25 9.09
CA GLU A 307 20.82 -38.94 9.38
C GLU A 307 22.03 -38.57 8.50
N ARG A 308 22.65 -39.54 7.82
CA ARG A 308 23.74 -39.26 6.86
C ARG A 308 23.27 -38.52 5.61
N LEU A 309 21.96 -38.41 5.41
CA LEU A 309 21.38 -37.60 4.34
C LEU A 309 21.38 -36.10 4.64
N LEU A 310 21.59 -35.67 5.90
CA LEU A 310 21.58 -34.27 6.27
C LEU A 310 22.58 -33.45 5.43
N GLY A 311 22.08 -32.42 4.77
CA GLY A 311 22.85 -31.57 3.85
C GLY A 311 22.95 -32.07 2.43
N SER A 312 22.30 -33.18 2.10
CA SER A 312 22.19 -33.66 0.72
C SER A 312 20.96 -33.07 0.00
N CYS A 313 20.95 -33.22 -1.32
CA CYS A 313 19.86 -32.78 -2.20
C CYS A 313 19.49 -33.92 -3.16
N LEU A 314 18.23 -34.35 -3.15
CA LEU A 314 17.69 -35.37 -4.05
C LEU A 314 16.77 -34.73 -5.09
N ILE A 315 17.13 -34.84 -6.37
CA ILE A 315 16.36 -34.24 -7.47
C ILE A 315 15.58 -35.30 -8.24
N PHE A 316 14.31 -34.98 -8.52
CA PHE A 316 13.43 -35.75 -9.39
C PHE A 316 12.86 -34.89 -10.50
N GLN A 317 12.66 -35.47 -11.68
CA GLN A 317 11.86 -34.83 -12.72
C GLN A 317 10.38 -34.81 -12.28
N ARG A 318 9.71 -33.67 -12.50
CA ARG A 318 8.28 -33.49 -12.25
C ARG A 318 7.44 -34.42 -13.14
N LYS A 319 6.40 -35.06 -12.58
CA LYS A 319 5.50 -35.94 -13.36
C LYS A 319 4.45 -35.18 -14.18
N ASP A 320 4.17 -33.96 -13.76
CA ASP A 320 3.07 -33.10 -14.22
C ASP A 320 3.48 -32.14 -15.34
N THR A 321 4.74 -32.20 -15.79
CA THR A 321 5.30 -31.26 -16.77
C THR A 321 6.15 -31.98 -17.81
N ALA A 322 6.46 -31.27 -18.91
CA ALA A 322 7.42 -31.74 -19.89
C ALA A 322 8.83 -31.91 -19.26
N PRO A 323 9.72 -32.70 -19.88
CA PRO A 323 11.11 -32.81 -19.43
C PRO A 323 11.81 -31.45 -19.31
N GLY A 324 12.68 -31.33 -18.30
CA GLY A 324 13.39 -30.07 -17.99
C GLY A 324 12.80 -29.26 -16.83
N ARG A 325 11.86 -29.85 -16.06
CA ARG A 325 11.34 -29.29 -14.81
C ARG A 325 11.49 -30.30 -13.67
N TYR A 326 11.94 -29.83 -12.51
CA TYR A 326 12.42 -30.70 -11.42
C TYR A 326 11.90 -30.33 -10.04
N ILE A 327 11.91 -31.29 -9.12
CA ILE A 327 11.72 -31.14 -7.68
C ILE A 327 13.03 -31.46 -6.98
N ALA A 328 13.53 -30.55 -6.16
CA ALA A 328 14.65 -30.77 -5.27
C ALA A 328 14.18 -30.97 -3.83
N ASN A 329 14.54 -32.12 -3.26
CA ASN A 329 14.25 -32.50 -1.88
C ASN A 329 15.51 -32.22 -1.05
N LEU A 330 15.45 -31.17 -0.23
CA LEU A 330 16.56 -30.67 0.57
C LEU A 330 16.54 -31.30 1.96
N PHE A 331 17.53 -32.12 2.30
CA PHE A 331 17.57 -32.79 3.59
C PHE A 331 18.10 -31.86 4.69
N GLY A 332 17.20 -31.08 5.26
CA GLY A 332 17.46 -30.13 6.36
C GLY A 332 16.90 -30.55 7.72
N GLU A 333 16.23 -31.70 7.78
CA GLU A 333 15.57 -32.19 8.99
C GLU A 333 15.92 -33.67 9.21
N ASN A 334 16.24 -34.07 10.44
CA ASN A 334 16.49 -35.49 10.73
C ASN A 334 15.16 -36.21 11.01
N ILE A 335 14.59 -35.95 12.19
CA ILE A 335 13.37 -36.57 12.68
C ILE A 335 12.31 -35.48 12.83
N PRO A 336 11.16 -35.58 12.15
CA PRO A 336 10.10 -34.60 12.26
C PRO A 336 9.30 -34.80 13.55
N THR A 337 9.51 -33.95 14.54
CA THR A 337 8.79 -34.00 15.82
C THR A 337 7.61 -33.03 15.85
N GLY A 338 7.70 -31.92 15.13
CA GLY A 338 6.68 -30.88 15.03
C GLY A 338 6.40 -30.13 16.33
N LYS A 339 7.34 -30.19 17.29
CA LYS A 339 7.17 -29.59 18.64
C LYS A 339 8.35 -28.72 19.09
N GLN A 340 9.50 -28.88 18.46
CA GLN A 340 10.75 -28.19 18.78
C GLN A 340 11.46 -27.83 17.47
N LEU A 341 12.59 -27.15 17.57
CA LEU A 341 13.47 -26.91 16.42
C LEU A 341 13.96 -28.26 15.86
N ASP A 342 13.40 -28.65 14.71
CA ASP A 342 13.74 -29.86 13.97
C ASP A 342 14.65 -29.55 12.76
N THR A 343 14.63 -28.31 12.27
CA THR A 343 15.51 -27.83 11.21
C THR A 343 16.96 -27.73 11.71
N ASP A 344 17.85 -28.43 11.02
CA ASP A 344 19.30 -28.30 11.16
C ASP A 344 19.78 -27.26 10.13
N TYR A 345 20.11 -26.05 10.60
CA TYR A 345 20.51 -24.93 9.74
C TYR A 345 21.76 -25.24 8.92
N ASP A 346 22.75 -25.94 9.49
CA ASP A 346 23.98 -26.29 8.78
C ASP A 346 23.68 -27.32 7.67
N ALA A 347 22.80 -28.28 7.94
CA ALA A 347 22.31 -29.21 6.94
C ALA A 347 21.51 -28.48 5.86
N LEU A 348 20.58 -27.60 6.22
CA LEU A 348 19.81 -26.83 5.26
C LEU A 348 20.74 -26.01 4.33
N ALA A 349 21.73 -25.32 4.90
CA ALA A 349 22.73 -24.57 4.13
C ALA A 349 23.52 -25.46 3.16
N ARG A 350 24.07 -26.59 3.63
CA ARG A 350 24.77 -27.55 2.77
C ARG A 350 23.86 -28.09 1.65
N SER A 351 22.59 -28.32 1.93
CA SER A 351 21.63 -28.82 0.94
C SER A 351 21.37 -27.79 -0.18
N PHE A 352 21.35 -26.49 0.14
CA PHE A 352 21.27 -25.41 -0.85
C PHE A 352 22.53 -25.29 -1.71
N VAL A 353 23.73 -25.50 -1.15
CA VAL A 353 24.96 -25.61 -1.93
C VAL A 353 24.86 -26.78 -2.92
N LYS A 354 24.38 -27.95 -2.46
CA LYS A 354 24.15 -29.11 -3.34
C LYS A 354 23.06 -28.88 -4.37
N LEU A 355 22.06 -28.05 -4.07
CA LEU A 355 21.05 -27.61 -5.03
C LEU A 355 21.69 -26.77 -6.14
N LYS A 356 22.51 -25.75 -5.82
CA LYS A 356 23.21 -24.94 -6.84
C LYS A 356 24.09 -25.80 -7.74
N GLU A 357 24.87 -26.72 -7.16
CA GLU A 357 25.72 -27.65 -7.94
C GLU A 357 24.90 -28.47 -8.94
N LYS A 358 23.75 -29.01 -8.50
CA LYS A 358 22.89 -29.82 -9.36
C LYS A 358 22.13 -28.99 -10.38
N ALA A 359 21.69 -27.79 -10.02
CA ALA A 359 21.05 -26.86 -10.94
C ALA A 359 22.00 -26.50 -12.08
N ALA A 360 23.26 -26.18 -11.78
CA ALA A 360 24.29 -25.93 -12.78
C ALA A 360 24.51 -27.15 -13.69
N ALA A 361 24.60 -28.36 -13.12
CA ALA A 361 24.76 -29.61 -13.89
C ALA A 361 23.56 -29.91 -14.82
N LEU A 362 22.37 -29.43 -14.46
CA LEU A 362 21.14 -29.55 -15.27
C LEU A 362 20.95 -28.38 -16.25
N GLY A 363 21.81 -27.35 -16.21
CA GLY A 363 21.62 -26.11 -16.97
C GLY A 363 20.42 -25.27 -16.50
N ALA A 364 19.96 -25.48 -15.27
CA ALA A 364 18.87 -24.72 -14.67
C ALA A 364 19.39 -23.40 -14.08
N ARG A 365 18.68 -22.31 -14.36
CA ARG A 365 18.99 -20.94 -13.93
C ARG A 365 17.92 -20.32 -13.03
N CYS A 366 16.71 -20.88 -12.96
CA CYS A 366 15.66 -20.40 -12.06
C CYS A 366 15.17 -21.49 -11.08
N ILE A 367 15.19 -21.15 -9.79
CA ILE A 367 14.78 -22.00 -8.68
C ILE A 367 13.66 -21.30 -7.91
N ALA A 368 12.61 -22.02 -7.52
CA ALA A 368 11.59 -21.51 -6.60
C ALA A 368 11.57 -22.29 -5.27
N ILE A 369 11.41 -21.60 -4.15
CA ILE A 369 11.25 -22.16 -2.80
C ILE A 369 10.03 -21.58 -2.10
N PRO A 370 9.42 -22.29 -1.12
CA PRO A 370 8.41 -21.68 -0.28
C PRO A 370 9.05 -20.64 0.65
N GLY A 371 8.38 -19.50 0.86
CA GLY A 371 8.63 -18.64 2.01
C GLY A 371 8.49 -19.45 3.30
N TYR A 372 9.36 -19.18 4.29
CA TYR A 372 9.45 -19.98 5.52
C TYR A 372 9.88 -21.44 5.31
N ILE A 373 10.72 -21.74 4.30
CA ILE A 373 11.34 -23.06 4.18
C ILE A 373 12.11 -23.42 5.46
N GLY A 374 11.76 -24.54 6.08
CA GLY A 374 12.34 -24.98 7.36
C GLY A 374 11.78 -24.29 8.60
N CYS A 375 10.94 -23.27 8.47
CA CYS A 375 10.49 -22.44 9.59
C CYS A 375 9.05 -22.67 10.03
N GLY A 376 8.28 -23.47 9.27
CA GLY A 376 6.93 -23.88 9.63
C GLY A 376 6.91 -24.92 10.76
N ILE A 377 6.43 -26.14 10.46
CA ILE A 377 6.31 -27.22 11.45
C ILE A 377 7.68 -27.60 12.06
N ALA A 378 8.76 -27.44 11.31
CA ALA A 378 10.12 -27.78 11.76
C ALA A 378 10.75 -26.72 12.68
N GLY A 379 10.05 -25.61 12.98
CA GLY A 379 10.41 -24.69 14.05
C GLY A 379 11.64 -23.81 13.82
N GLY A 380 12.13 -23.71 12.59
CA GLY A 380 13.20 -22.79 12.23
C GLY A 380 12.83 -21.30 12.35
N ASP A 381 13.86 -20.48 12.41
CA ASP A 381 13.85 -19.01 12.42
C ASP A 381 14.11 -18.52 10.99
N TRP A 382 13.18 -17.72 10.47
CA TRP A 382 13.24 -17.26 9.09
C TRP A 382 14.35 -16.26 8.82
N GLU A 383 14.66 -15.39 9.79
CA GLU A 383 15.75 -14.42 9.65
C GLU A 383 17.10 -15.16 9.53
N ILE A 384 17.31 -16.22 10.31
CA ILE A 384 18.49 -17.10 10.16
C ILE A 384 18.53 -17.73 8.76
N VAL A 385 17.41 -18.29 8.29
CA VAL A 385 17.35 -18.93 6.97
C VAL A 385 17.60 -17.91 5.86
N TYR A 386 16.98 -16.73 5.93
CA TYR A 386 17.13 -15.70 4.91
C TYR A 386 18.53 -15.10 4.91
N SER A 387 18.94 -14.43 6.00
CA SER A 387 20.16 -13.62 6.00
C SER A 387 21.45 -14.42 6.16
N LYS A 388 21.41 -15.60 6.79
CA LYS A 388 22.62 -16.43 7.00
C LYS A 388 22.78 -17.57 5.99
N ILE A 389 21.69 -18.00 5.34
CA ILE A 389 21.73 -19.10 4.37
C ILE A 389 21.43 -18.62 2.96
N LEU A 390 20.25 -18.08 2.70
CA LEU A 390 19.79 -17.77 1.34
C LEU A 390 20.55 -16.59 0.74
N ALA A 391 20.53 -15.42 1.39
CA ALA A 391 21.13 -14.20 0.86
C ALA A 391 22.61 -14.40 0.48
N PRO A 392 23.49 -14.95 1.35
CA PRO A 392 24.89 -15.17 1.00
C PRO A 392 25.09 -16.16 -0.16
N LEU A 393 24.25 -17.20 -0.26
CA LEU A 393 24.40 -18.24 -1.27
C LEU A 393 23.96 -17.82 -2.67
N PHE A 394 23.07 -16.85 -2.79
CA PHE A 394 22.52 -16.45 -4.09
C PHE A 394 23.10 -15.15 -4.65
N THR A 395 23.85 -14.37 -3.87
CA THR A 395 24.48 -13.09 -4.27
C THR A 395 25.19 -13.03 -5.63
N ASP A 396 25.74 -14.13 -6.14
CA ASP A 396 26.54 -14.16 -7.38
C ASP A 396 25.72 -14.05 -8.68
N GLY A 397 24.38 -14.03 -8.61
CA GLY A 397 23.48 -13.88 -9.77
C GLY A 397 23.53 -15.03 -10.78
N SER A 398 24.30 -16.10 -10.51
CA SER A 398 24.47 -17.24 -11.43
C SER A 398 23.20 -18.07 -11.60
N ILE A 399 22.37 -18.10 -10.54
CA ILE A 399 21.09 -18.77 -10.46
C ILE A 399 20.12 -17.83 -9.75
N SER A 400 19.00 -17.53 -10.39
CA SER A 400 17.90 -16.77 -9.79
C SER A 400 17.11 -17.66 -8.83
N LEU A 401 16.86 -17.15 -7.63
CA LEU A 401 16.00 -17.75 -6.62
C LEU A 401 14.72 -16.94 -6.50
N THR A 402 13.57 -17.59 -6.56
CA THR A 402 12.27 -16.99 -6.25
C THR A 402 11.73 -17.57 -4.94
N ILE A 403 11.47 -16.73 -3.95
CA ILE A 403 10.80 -17.10 -2.70
C ILE A 403 9.31 -16.81 -2.86
N VAL A 404 8.50 -17.86 -2.70
CA VAL A 404 7.06 -17.81 -2.96
C VAL A 404 6.31 -17.87 -1.64
N TYR A 405 5.70 -16.75 -1.27
CA TYR A 405 4.96 -16.61 -0.03
C TYR A 405 3.47 -16.88 -0.23
N ARG A 406 2.88 -17.64 0.69
CA ARG A 406 1.41 -17.67 0.84
C ARG A 406 0.98 -16.54 1.76
N MET A 407 -0.31 -16.18 1.72
CA MET A 407 -0.83 -15.10 2.57
C MET A 407 -0.50 -15.28 4.06
N ASP A 408 -0.59 -16.51 4.58
CA ASP A 408 -0.23 -16.81 5.97
C ASP A 408 1.25 -16.57 6.28
N SER A 409 2.12 -16.84 5.29
CA SER A 409 3.56 -16.58 5.39
C SER A 409 3.86 -15.08 5.34
N ILE A 410 3.12 -14.31 4.53
CA ILE A 410 3.28 -12.85 4.47
C ILE A 410 2.85 -12.22 5.80
N ARG A 411 1.74 -12.68 6.39
CA ARG A 411 1.29 -12.24 7.72
C ARG A 411 2.35 -12.50 8.78
N ARG A 412 2.96 -13.69 8.75
CA ARG A 412 4.05 -14.00 9.66
C ARG A 412 5.27 -13.09 9.46
N LEU A 413 5.62 -12.78 8.21
CA LEU A 413 6.74 -11.87 7.89
C LEU A 413 6.46 -10.45 8.40
N TRP A 414 5.21 -10.02 8.29
CA TRP A 414 4.74 -8.75 8.83
C TRP A 414 4.77 -8.70 10.36
N ASP A 415 4.32 -9.77 11.02
CA ASP A 415 4.38 -9.87 12.48
C ASP A 415 5.85 -9.83 12.96
N GLU A 416 6.74 -10.56 12.29
CA GLU A 416 8.18 -10.55 12.57
C GLU A 416 8.82 -9.17 12.32
N PHE A 417 8.37 -8.42 11.31
CA PHE A 417 8.77 -7.02 11.09
C PHE A 417 8.33 -6.11 12.24
N GLY A 418 7.11 -6.32 12.77
CA GLY A 418 6.58 -5.54 13.90
C GLY A 418 7.40 -5.66 15.18
N ASP A 419 8.18 -6.73 15.33
CA ASP A 419 9.08 -6.96 16.46
C ASP A 419 10.50 -6.38 16.25
N VAL A 420 10.80 -5.82 15.07
CA VAL A 420 12.13 -5.26 14.76
C VAL A 420 12.33 -3.93 15.49
N PRO A 421 13.45 -3.73 16.21
CA PRO A 421 13.74 -2.47 16.88
C PRO A 421 13.82 -1.29 15.89
N MET A 422 13.17 -0.19 16.24
CA MET A 422 13.10 1.04 15.45
C MET A 422 13.38 2.26 16.31
N ASP A 423 14.06 3.24 15.71
CA ASP A 423 14.28 4.54 16.32
C ASP A 423 12.92 5.26 16.47
N PRO A 424 12.55 5.70 17.68
CA PRO A 424 11.21 6.21 17.96
C PRO A 424 10.96 7.61 17.39
N ASP A 425 11.99 8.36 17.00
CA ASP A 425 11.88 9.72 16.50
C ASP A 425 11.92 9.77 14.97
N THR A 426 12.70 8.88 14.34
CA THR A 426 12.90 8.82 12.89
C THR A 426 12.14 7.68 12.20
N GLU A 427 11.58 6.75 12.98
CA GLU A 427 10.92 5.53 12.51
C GLU A 427 11.79 4.66 11.58
N CYS A 428 13.11 4.77 11.72
CA CYS A 428 14.07 3.99 10.95
C CYS A 428 14.51 2.73 11.72
N LEU A 429 14.87 1.68 10.98
CA LEU A 429 15.40 0.43 11.56
C LEU A 429 16.69 0.68 12.35
N GLU A 430 16.75 0.24 13.62
CA GLU A 430 17.98 0.30 14.45
C GLU A 430 18.98 -0.82 14.11
N GLN A 431 18.54 -1.81 13.33
CA GLN A 431 19.37 -2.92 12.89
C GLN A 431 18.91 -3.40 11.52
N SER A 432 19.81 -4.03 10.76
CA SER A 432 19.42 -4.67 9.50
C SER A 432 18.43 -5.81 9.74
N TRP A 433 17.44 -5.93 8.88
CA TRP A 433 16.42 -6.98 8.93
C TRP A 433 16.07 -7.41 7.51
N HIS A 434 16.00 -8.73 7.28
CA HIS A 434 15.71 -9.29 5.97
C HIS A 434 16.69 -8.80 4.89
N CYS A 435 16.23 -8.05 3.88
CA CYS A 435 17.06 -7.40 2.86
C CYS A 435 17.39 -5.93 3.16
N PHE A 436 16.87 -5.36 4.24
CA PHE A 436 16.96 -3.93 4.54
C PHE A 436 18.14 -3.63 5.46
N PRO A 437 18.99 -2.65 5.11
CA PRO A 437 20.04 -2.17 6.01
C PRO A 437 19.47 -1.40 7.20
N GLU A 438 20.29 -1.25 8.23
CA GLU A 438 20.04 -0.31 9.33
C GLU A 438 19.85 1.11 8.78
N GLY A 439 18.89 1.86 9.33
CA GLY A 439 18.53 3.21 8.87
C GLY A 439 17.45 3.25 7.78
N THR A 440 16.94 2.10 7.30
CA THR A 440 15.79 2.07 6.38
C THR A 440 14.53 2.53 7.10
N SER A 441 13.70 3.37 6.46
CA SER A 441 12.45 3.86 7.07
C SER A 441 11.38 2.77 7.15
N ARG A 442 10.48 2.84 8.14
CA ARG A 442 9.31 1.95 8.22
C ARG A 442 8.43 2.02 6.96
N GLY A 443 8.27 3.21 6.40
CA GLY A 443 7.51 3.44 5.16
C GLY A 443 8.10 2.70 3.96
N ASP A 444 9.42 2.68 3.80
CA ASP A 444 10.07 1.94 2.70
C ASP A 444 9.83 0.44 2.80
N VAL A 445 9.90 -0.12 4.02
CA VAL A 445 9.61 -1.55 4.24
C VAL A 445 8.13 -1.85 3.97
N TRP A 446 7.22 -0.95 4.36
CA TRP A 446 5.80 -1.06 4.06
C TRP A 446 5.51 -1.09 2.57
N HIS A 447 6.01 -0.11 1.83
CA HIS A 447 5.86 -0.04 0.37
C HIS A 447 6.40 -1.30 -0.29
N TRP A 448 7.54 -1.81 0.18
CA TRP A 448 8.07 -3.08 -0.31
C TRP A 448 7.10 -4.24 -0.13
N PHE A 449 6.38 -4.37 0.99
CA PHE A 449 5.36 -5.42 1.14
C PHE A 449 4.24 -5.28 0.11
N GLU A 450 3.74 -4.06 -0.10
CA GLU A 450 2.64 -3.80 -1.04
C GLU A 450 3.05 -4.08 -2.48
N GLU A 451 4.23 -3.61 -2.88
CA GLU A 451 4.78 -3.82 -4.22
C GLU A 451 5.17 -5.28 -4.47
N THR A 452 5.88 -5.91 -3.53
CA THR A 452 6.42 -7.27 -3.70
C THR A 452 5.32 -8.33 -3.69
N PHE A 453 4.31 -8.15 -2.84
CA PHE A 453 3.24 -9.14 -2.67
C PHE A 453 1.92 -8.76 -3.34
N HIS A 454 1.82 -7.54 -3.89
CA HIS A 454 0.59 -6.99 -4.47
C HIS A 454 -0.59 -7.13 -3.49
N ILE A 455 -0.41 -6.56 -2.30
CA ILE A 455 -1.38 -6.53 -1.20
C ILE A 455 -1.53 -5.10 -0.69
N SER A 456 -2.61 -4.81 0.03
CA SER A 456 -2.68 -3.60 0.86
C SER A 456 -2.29 -4.00 2.28
N ILE A 457 -1.27 -3.39 2.87
CA ILE A 457 -0.92 -3.68 4.28
C ILE A 457 -2.09 -3.36 5.19
N ALA A 458 -2.72 -2.20 4.97
CA ALA A 458 -3.86 -1.74 5.72
C ALA A 458 -5.01 -2.77 5.68
N GLU A 459 -5.42 -3.20 4.49
CA GLU A 459 -6.55 -4.11 4.37
C GLU A 459 -6.22 -5.57 4.64
N ASP A 460 -5.04 -6.04 4.22
CA ASP A 460 -4.72 -7.47 4.19
C ASP A 460 -3.99 -7.98 5.42
N LEU A 461 -3.20 -7.12 6.08
CA LEU A 461 -2.33 -7.49 7.21
C LEU A 461 -2.79 -6.86 8.52
N MET A 462 -3.08 -5.55 8.54
CA MET A 462 -3.48 -4.85 9.77
C MET A 462 -4.96 -4.95 10.07
N PHE A 463 -5.81 -4.84 9.04
CA PHE A 463 -7.28 -4.86 9.18
C PHE A 463 -7.95 -5.86 8.23
N PRO A 464 -7.60 -7.16 8.29
CA PRO A 464 -8.13 -8.21 7.39
C PRO A 464 -9.66 -8.36 7.39
N SER A 465 -10.35 -7.76 8.36
CA SER A 465 -11.81 -7.68 8.44
C SER A 465 -12.45 -6.66 7.49
N LEU A 466 -11.67 -5.77 6.85
CA LEU A 466 -12.17 -4.73 5.93
C LEU A 466 -12.56 -5.25 4.54
N ARG A 467 -11.94 -6.35 4.08
CA ARG A 467 -12.20 -6.95 2.75
C ARG A 467 -13.62 -7.45 2.51
N VAL A 468 -14.40 -7.69 3.57
CA VAL A 468 -15.75 -8.26 3.44
C VAL A 468 -16.71 -7.28 2.73
N ASN A 469 -16.36 -5.99 2.62
CA ASN A 469 -17.29 -4.96 2.14
C ASN A 469 -17.05 -4.43 0.72
N GLN A 470 -16.01 -4.83 -0.02
CA GLN A 470 -15.63 -4.11 -1.26
C GLN A 470 -15.52 -4.90 -2.57
N THR A 471 -15.65 -6.23 -2.62
CA THR A 471 -15.74 -6.95 -3.92
C THR A 471 -17.15 -7.42 -4.26
N SER A 472 -17.74 -6.80 -5.29
CA SER A 472 -19.02 -7.14 -5.92
C SER A 472 -19.08 -8.57 -6.51
N GLY A 473 -20.20 -9.27 -6.33
CA GLY A 473 -20.59 -10.39 -7.19
C GLY A 473 -20.61 -11.77 -6.52
N GLU A 474 -21.82 -12.22 -6.17
CA GLU A 474 -22.25 -13.61 -5.95
C GLU A 474 -21.21 -14.62 -5.39
N ARG A 475 -21.11 -14.69 -4.07
CA ARG A 475 -20.98 -15.97 -3.32
C ARG A 475 -21.54 -15.76 -1.92
N GLN A 476 -22.39 -16.69 -1.47
CA GLN A 476 -23.05 -16.66 -0.16
C GLN A 476 -22.00 -16.52 0.96
N THR A 477 -22.19 -15.50 1.80
CA THR A 477 -21.36 -15.15 2.95
C THR A 477 -21.36 -16.28 3.99
N GLU A 478 -20.21 -16.93 4.22
CA GLU A 478 -19.98 -17.66 5.48
C GLU A 478 -19.66 -16.62 6.56
N ILE A 479 -20.55 -16.48 7.54
CA ILE A 479 -20.40 -15.57 8.68
C ILE A 479 -19.75 -16.36 9.82
N ASP A 480 -18.66 -15.84 10.40
CA ASP A 480 -17.98 -16.47 11.53
C ASP A 480 -18.80 -16.28 12.84
N PRO A 481 -19.16 -17.37 13.56
CA PRO A 481 -19.91 -17.31 14.81
C PRO A 481 -19.27 -16.50 15.93
N GLU A 482 -17.94 -16.36 15.95
CA GLU A 482 -17.24 -15.62 16.99
C GLU A 482 -17.52 -14.11 16.92
N ILE A 483 -17.71 -13.58 15.71
CA ILE A 483 -17.97 -12.15 15.47
C ILE A 483 -19.35 -11.75 15.99
N LEU A 484 -20.31 -12.68 15.97
CA LEU A 484 -21.69 -12.44 16.39
C LEU A 484 -21.95 -12.86 17.85
N MET A 485 -20.90 -13.07 18.66
CA MET A 485 -21.09 -13.35 20.08
C MET A 485 -21.72 -12.16 20.81
N ILE A 486 -22.84 -12.40 21.48
CA ILE A 486 -23.60 -11.36 22.20
C ILE A 486 -23.14 -11.17 23.66
N GLY A 487 -21.96 -11.70 24.00
CA GLY A 487 -21.39 -11.65 25.35
C GLY A 487 -22.15 -12.48 26.40
N GLN A 488 -23.16 -13.25 26.00
CA GLN A 488 -23.89 -14.16 26.88
C GLN A 488 -23.27 -15.57 26.85
N THR A 489 -23.48 -16.33 27.92
CA THR A 489 -23.02 -17.74 28.00
C THR A 489 -24.13 -18.64 28.51
N VAL A 490 -24.25 -19.84 27.94
CA VAL A 490 -25.18 -20.89 28.36
C VAL A 490 -24.39 -22.02 29.00
N ARG A 491 -24.82 -22.46 30.19
CA ARG A 491 -24.23 -23.59 30.90
C ARG A 491 -25.10 -24.84 30.73
N THR A 492 -24.47 -25.93 30.37
CA THR A 492 -25.07 -27.27 30.29
C THR A 492 -24.25 -28.25 31.14
N PRO A 493 -24.74 -29.48 31.41
CA PRO A 493 -23.92 -30.52 32.03
C PRO A 493 -22.64 -30.87 31.27
N ARG A 494 -22.53 -30.48 29.99
CA ARG A 494 -21.42 -30.79 29.08
C ARG A 494 -20.43 -29.64 28.90
N GLY A 495 -20.70 -28.46 29.46
CA GLY A 495 -19.80 -27.31 29.36
C GLY A 495 -20.52 -25.96 29.40
N ILE A 496 -19.73 -24.89 29.34
CA ILE A 496 -20.19 -23.51 29.19
C ILE A 496 -19.91 -23.11 27.74
N PHE A 497 -20.91 -22.55 27.07
CA PHE A 497 -20.84 -22.17 25.65
C PHE A 497 -21.22 -20.70 25.49
N HIS A 498 -20.50 -19.97 24.63
CA HIS A 498 -20.82 -18.59 24.31
C HIS A 498 -21.99 -18.52 23.32
N VAL A 499 -22.91 -17.59 23.55
CA VAL A 499 -24.08 -17.39 22.69
C VAL A 499 -23.72 -16.50 21.51
N THR A 500 -24.05 -16.95 20.31
CA THR A 500 -23.87 -16.20 19.07
C THR A 500 -25.23 -15.84 18.47
N ASP A 501 -25.31 -14.66 17.85
CA ASP A 501 -26.53 -14.11 17.24
C ASP A 501 -26.84 -14.72 15.86
N MET A 502 -26.53 -15.99 15.66
CA MET A 502 -26.77 -16.71 14.40
C MET A 502 -27.99 -17.62 14.50
N SER A 503 -28.70 -17.78 13.38
CA SER A 503 -29.72 -18.82 13.21
C SER A 503 -29.07 -20.19 13.00
N ARG A 504 -29.87 -21.25 13.14
CA ARG A 504 -29.40 -22.63 12.97
C ARG A 504 -28.84 -22.88 11.57
N GLU A 505 -29.55 -22.40 10.55
CA GLU A 505 -29.17 -22.55 9.16
C GLU A 505 -27.86 -21.83 8.84
N GLN A 506 -27.63 -20.66 9.46
CA GLN A 506 -26.36 -19.92 9.34
C GLN A 506 -25.20 -20.66 10.01
N MET A 507 -25.43 -21.26 11.17
CA MET A 507 -24.41 -22.09 11.85
C MET A 507 -24.09 -23.35 11.02
N GLU A 508 -25.10 -24.02 10.47
CA GLU A 508 -24.93 -25.20 9.61
C GLU A 508 -24.20 -24.84 8.30
N ALA A 509 -24.50 -23.67 7.71
CA ALA A 509 -23.79 -23.15 6.54
C ALA A 509 -22.31 -22.81 6.85
N ALA A 510 -22.01 -22.35 8.07
CA ALA A 510 -20.64 -22.12 8.55
C ALA A 510 -19.91 -23.42 8.96
N GLY A 511 -20.50 -24.59 8.71
CA GLY A 511 -19.89 -25.90 8.99
C GLY A 511 -20.05 -26.38 10.43
N PHE A 512 -20.91 -25.75 11.24
CA PHE A 512 -21.23 -26.19 12.61
C PHE A 512 -22.48 -27.05 12.61
N GLY A 513 -22.36 -28.29 13.06
CA GLY A 513 -23.48 -29.22 13.19
C GLY A 513 -24.15 -29.15 14.55
N PHE A 514 -25.43 -29.51 14.63
CA PHE A 514 -26.12 -29.64 15.91
C PHE A 514 -25.48 -30.71 16.81
N HIS A 515 -25.12 -30.34 18.03
CA HIS A 515 -24.52 -31.24 19.01
C HIS A 515 -25.53 -31.68 20.09
N HIS A 516 -26.20 -30.73 20.74
CA HIS A 516 -27.28 -30.96 21.72
C HIS A 516 -28.01 -29.66 22.08
N ALA A 517 -29.15 -29.75 22.76
CA ALA A 517 -29.87 -28.59 23.29
C ALA A 517 -29.58 -28.37 24.79
N SER A 518 -29.80 -27.14 25.28
CA SER A 518 -29.83 -26.82 26.71
C SER A 518 -30.98 -27.54 27.42
N GLU A 519 -30.89 -27.70 28.75
CA GLU A 519 -31.89 -28.41 29.55
C GLU A 519 -33.28 -27.76 29.50
N ASP A 520 -33.34 -26.43 29.34
CA ASP A 520 -34.56 -25.66 29.20
C ASP A 520 -35.09 -25.58 27.76
N GLY A 521 -34.38 -26.20 26.80
CA GLY A 521 -34.75 -26.26 25.39
C GLY A 521 -34.64 -24.94 24.64
N LYS A 522 -34.14 -23.86 25.28
CA LYS A 522 -34.08 -22.53 24.67
C LYS A 522 -32.90 -22.33 23.75
N TYR A 523 -31.83 -23.11 23.90
CA TYR A 523 -30.62 -22.95 23.11
C TYR A 523 -30.19 -24.26 22.46
N LEU A 524 -29.69 -24.17 21.23
CA LEU A 524 -29.03 -25.27 20.53
C LEU A 524 -27.52 -25.03 20.59
N ILE A 525 -26.75 -26.06 20.94
CA ILE A 525 -25.29 -26.03 20.90
C ILE A 525 -24.85 -26.61 19.56
N MET A 526 -24.16 -25.80 18.76
CA MET A 526 -23.67 -26.10 17.42
C MET A 526 -22.14 -26.23 17.45
N ALA A 527 -21.57 -27.28 16.87
CA ALA A 527 -20.13 -27.59 16.94
C ALA A 527 -19.58 -28.14 15.61
N ASN A 528 -18.32 -27.84 15.29
CA ASN A 528 -17.64 -28.29 14.06
C ASN A 528 -16.45 -29.26 14.34
N GLY A 529 -16.33 -29.74 15.58
CA GLY A 529 -15.25 -30.63 16.02
C GLY A 529 -14.06 -29.92 16.68
N THR A 530 -13.91 -28.60 16.48
CA THR A 530 -12.87 -27.79 17.13
C THR A 530 -13.47 -26.70 18.03
N GLN A 531 -14.58 -26.09 17.60
CA GLN A 531 -15.29 -25.02 18.32
C GLN A 531 -16.76 -25.38 18.54
N ALA A 532 -17.38 -24.75 19.54
CA ALA A 532 -18.79 -24.93 19.86
C ALA A 532 -19.42 -23.65 20.44
N TYR A 533 -20.61 -23.29 19.94
CA TYR A 533 -21.36 -22.09 20.32
C TYR A 533 -22.83 -22.43 20.61
N ALA A 534 -23.51 -21.59 21.39
CA ALA A 534 -24.95 -21.66 21.65
C ALA A 534 -25.71 -20.69 20.73
N ILE A 535 -26.85 -21.11 20.19
CA ILE A 535 -27.79 -20.26 19.43
C ILE A 535 -29.20 -20.38 20.02
N ASP A 536 -30.03 -19.36 19.88
CA ASP A 536 -31.44 -19.42 20.29
C ASP A 536 -32.20 -20.41 19.39
N ALA A 537 -32.90 -21.37 20.01
CA ALA A 537 -33.61 -22.43 19.31
C ALA A 537 -34.81 -21.93 18.48
N ASN A 538 -35.31 -20.73 18.76
CA ASN A 538 -36.48 -20.14 18.08
C ASN A 538 -36.11 -19.01 17.11
N LYS A 539 -34.83 -18.78 16.83
CA LYS A 539 -34.39 -17.71 15.93
C LYS A 539 -34.52 -18.16 14.46
N GLU A 540 -35.52 -17.63 13.76
CA GLU A 540 -35.74 -17.86 12.32
C GLU A 540 -34.78 -17.05 11.43
N SER A 541 -34.45 -17.60 10.26
CA SER A 541 -33.56 -16.98 9.27
C SER A 541 -34.19 -15.75 8.60
N VAL A 542 -33.50 -14.59 8.61
CA VAL A 542 -33.88 -13.42 7.81
C VAL A 542 -32.89 -13.26 6.64
N CYS A 543 -33.41 -13.24 5.41
CA CYS A 543 -32.63 -13.06 4.17
C CYS A 543 -32.39 -11.56 3.85
N PRO A 544 -31.28 -11.17 3.20
CA PRO A 544 -31.05 -9.78 2.80
C PRO A 544 -31.73 -9.48 1.44
N GLY A 545 -32.61 -8.47 1.39
CA GLY A 545 -33.11 -7.95 0.11
C GLY A 545 -34.41 -7.15 0.06
N GLU A 546 -35.19 -7.00 1.14
CA GLU A 546 -36.42 -6.19 1.05
C GLU A 546 -36.20 -4.71 1.37
N SER A 547 -36.62 -3.86 0.42
CA SER A 547 -36.67 -2.41 0.59
C SER A 547 -37.72 -2.05 1.65
N LYS A 548 -37.31 -1.34 2.69
CA LYS A 548 -38.18 -0.87 3.78
C LYS A 548 -38.66 0.54 3.50
N LYS A 549 -39.83 0.91 4.03
CA LYS A 549 -40.37 2.27 3.91
C LYS A 549 -39.96 3.14 5.10
N PHE A 550 -39.52 4.34 4.79
CA PHE A 550 -39.20 5.39 5.75
C PHE A 550 -40.04 6.63 5.46
N TYR A 551 -40.65 7.20 6.48
CA TYR A 551 -41.65 8.26 6.35
C TYR A 551 -41.07 9.55 6.89
N PHE A 552 -40.89 10.55 6.02
CA PHE A 552 -40.40 11.87 6.38
C PHE A 552 -41.58 12.82 6.45
N THR A 553 -41.86 13.38 7.63
CA THR A 553 -42.98 14.30 7.84
C THR A 553 -42.54 15.74 7.75
N PHE A 554 -43.48 16.60 7.38
CA PHE A 554 -43.31 18.04 7.37
C PHE A 554 -44.34 18.70 8.27
N GLY A 555 -43.89 19.64 9.09
CA GLY A 555 -44.73 20.42 9.99
C GLY A 555 -45.50 21.52 9.28
N SER A 556 -46.11 22.40 10.06
CA SER A 556 -46.87 23.56 9.58
C SER A 556 -46.00 24.78 9.27
N ASP A 557 -44.67 24.66 9.40
CA ASP A 557 -43.74 25.77 9.15
C ASP A 557 -43.74 26.14 7.65
N PRO A 558 -43.96 27.42 7.29
CA PRO A 558 -43.93 27.89 5.90
C PRO A 558 -42.63 27.61 5.16
N GLY A 559 -41.57 27.38 5.93
CA GLY A 559 -40.30 26.95 5.43
C GLY A 559 -40.35 25.58 4.74
N PHE A 560 -41.05 24.57 5.24
CA PHE A 560 -40.88 23.22 4.66
C PHE A 560 -41.33 23.14 3.18
N PRO A 561 -40.69 22.27 2.36
CA PRO A 561 -41.06 22.07 0.95
C PRO A 561 -42.54 21.75 0.76
N TYR A 562 -43.13 21.06 1.74
CA TYR A 562 -44.55 20.79 1.85
C TYR A 562 -44.99 21.03 3.29
N GLN A 563 -46.23 21.47 3.54
CA GLN A 563 -46.74 21.73 4.90
C GLN A 563 -47.78 20.69 5.30
N ASN A 564 -47.70 20.21 6.55
CA ASN A 564 -48.64 19.26 7.14
C ASN A 564 -48.86 17.99 6.30
N THR A 565 -47.80 17.45 5.70
CA THR A 565 -47.83 16.22 4.88
C THR A 565 -46.57 15.40 5.13
N TYR A 566 -46.41 14.28 4.42
CA TYR A 566 -45.23 13.42 4.52
C TYR A 566 -44.85 12.83 3.15
N LEU A 567 -43.66 12.26 3.06
CA LEU A 567 -43.20 11.48 1.91
C LEU A 567 -42.64 10.14 2.37
N VAL A 568 -42.60 9.19 1.45
CA VAL A 568 -42.08 7.85 1.71
C VAL A 568 -40.80 7.61 0.91
N VAL A 569 -39.76 7.12 1.56
CA VAL A 569 -38.51 6.70 0.93
C VAL A 569 -38.36 5.20 1.10
N GLU A 570 -38.22 4.49 -0.01
CA GLU A 570 -37.93 3.06 -0.04
C GLU A 570 -36.41 2.84 -0.02
N ALA A 571 -35.91 2.22 1.05
CA ALA A 571 -34.49 1.94 1.23
C ALA A 571 -34.26 0.71 2.11
N VAL A 572 -33.08 0.10 1.99
CA VAL A 572 -32.69 -1.07 2.78
C VAL A 572 -32.46 -0.75 4.26
N ASN A 573 -32.18 0.51 4.60
CA ASN A 573 -32.00 1.00 5.97
C ASN A 573 -32.18 2.53 6.05
N GLU A 574 -32.32 3.05 7.27
CA GLU A 574 -32.61 4.47 7.55
C GLU A 574 -31.53 5.42 7.03
N LYS A 575 -30.25 5.05 7.18
CA LYS A 575 -29.13 5.86 6.64
C LYS A 575 -29.23 6.04 5.13
N SER A 576 -29.56 4.96 4.41
CA SER A 576 -29.76 5.01 2.95
C SER A 576 -31.00 5.82 2.57
N ALA A 577 -32.06 5.76 3.37
CA ALA A 577 -33.25 6.59 3.18
C ALA A 577 -32.93 8.09 3.36
N ILE A 578 -32.17 8.45 4.39
CA ILE A 578 -31.73 9.83 4.64
C ILE A 578 -30.85 10.35 3.50
N ARG A 579 -29.90 9.53 3.01
CA ARG A 579 -29.07 9.92 1.86
C ARG A 579 -29.91 10.18 0.61
N LYS A 580 -30.86 9.29 0.27
CA LYS A 580 -31.79 9.48 -0.85
C LYS A 580 -32.66 10.73 -0.67
N PHE A 581 -33.13 10.98 0.55
CA PHE A 581 -33.92 12.17 0.88
C PHE A 581 -33.13 13.46 0.67
N ARG A 582 -31.91 13.54 1.23
CA ARG A 582 -31.00 14.69 1.10
C ARG A 582 -30.64 15.05 -0.33
N LYS A 583 -30.46 14.04 -1.18
CA LYS A 583 -30.21 14.26 -2.62
C LYS A 583 -31.35 15.02 -3.30
N LYS A 584 -32.59 14.84 -2.86
CA LYS A 584 -33.76 15.50 -3.44
C LYS A 584 -34.15 16.78 -2.70
N PHE A 585 -33.96 16.81 -1.39
CA PHE A 585 -34.24 17.95 -0.52
C PHE A 585 -33.00 18.23 0.34
N PRO A 586 -32.06 19.06 -0.16
CA PRO A 586 -30.86 19.40 0.58
C PRO A 586 -31.16 20.01 1.95
N ASP A 587 -30.24 19.79 2.89
CA ASP A 587 -30.36 20.27 4.27
C ASP A 587 -30.46 21.80 4.29
N ARG A 588 -31.32 22.32 5.17
CA ARG A 588 -31.48 23.78 5.34
C ARG A 588 -30.49 24.37 6.32
N ASN A 589 -30.10 23.58 7.30
CA ASN A 589 -29.11 23.90 8.30
C ASN A 589 -28.23 22.66 8.47
N ILE A 590 -26.95 22.87 8.79
CA ILE A 590 -25.97 21.79 8.90
C ILE A 590 -26.49 20.70 9.86
N ASN A 591 -26.50 19.45 9.39
CA ASN A 591 -26.97 18.27 10.12
C ASN A 591 -28.47 18.23 10.49
N VAL A 592 -29.30 19.11 9.94
CA VAL A 592 -30.75 19.07 10.09
C VAL A 592 -31.37 18.83 8.72
N TYR A 593 -31.77 17.57 8.49
CA TYR A 593 -32.46 17.20 7.27
C TYR A 593 -33.77 17.98 7.15
N ASN A 594 -34.12 18.38 5.92
CA ASN A 594 -35.22 19.29 5.63
C ASN A 594 -36.61 18.63 5.76
N ALA A 595 -36.86 17.97 6.89
CA ALA A 595 -38.12 17.39 7.32
C ALA A 595 -38.23 17.53 8.85
N SER A 596 -39.44 17.47 9.39
CA SER A 596 -39.68 17.55 10.83
C SER A 596 -39.27 16.28 11.55
N PHE A 597 -39.67 15.10 11.05
CA PHE A 597 -39.30 13.82 11.63
C PHE A 597 -39.14 12.75 10.56
N CYS A 598 -38.30 11.75 10.83
CA CYS A 598 -38.17 10.52 10.06
C CYS A 598 -38.64 9.34 10.92
N TYR A 599 -39.51 8.50 10.37
CA TYR A 599 -40.00 7.28 11.00
C TYR A 599 -39.69 6.06 10.14
N SER A 600 -39.16 5.02 10.77
CA SER A 600 -39.26 3.66 10.21
C SER A 600 -40.74 3.25 10.11
N GLN A 601 -41.07 2.39 9.15
CA GLN A 601 -42.43 1.86 8.97
C GLN A 601 -43.08 1.35 10.27
N GLU A 602 -42.36 0.56 11.07
CA GLU A 602 -42.87 0.02 12.34
C GLU A 602 -43.33 1.13 13.30
N LYS A 603 -42.49 2.16 13.49
CA LYS A 603 -42.82 3.34 14.32
C LYS A 603 -43.95 4.18 13.74
N TRP A 604 -44.02 4.32 12.41
CA TRP A 604 -45.09 5.05 11.73
C TRP A 604 -46.48 4.43 12.02
N GLU A 605 -46.55 3.10 11.92
CA GLU A 605 -47.74 2.31 12.21
C GLU A 605 -48.07 2.32 13.71
N GLU A 606 -47.05 2.16 14.58
CA GLU A 606 -47.19 2.19 16.04
C GLU A 606 -47.80 3.52 16.55
N TYR A 607 -47.28 4.65 16.06
CA TYR A 607 -47.78 5.97 16.45
C TYR A 607 -49.10 6.35 15.76
N GLY A 608 -49.58 5.55 14.82
CA GLY A 608 -50.80 5.81 14.07
C GLY A 608 -50.75 7.14 13.31
N CYS A 609 -49.59 7.47 12.73
CA CYS A 609 -49.29 8.78 12.15
C CYS A 609 -50.26 9.18 11.03
N GLU A 610 -50.83 8.22 10.29
CA GLU A 610 -51.80 8.46 9.20
C GLU A 610 -53.04 9.26 9.63
N LYS A 611 -53.43 9.20 10.91
CA LYS A 611 -54.56 9.99 11.45
C LYS A 611 -54.29 11.49 11.48
N TYR A 612 -53.01 11.88 11.50
CA TYR A 612 -52.58 13.28 11.53
C TYR A 612 -52.25 13.81 10.12
N TYR A 613 -52.16 12.92 9.13
CA TYR A 613 -51.87 13.24 7.73
C TYR A 613 -52.86 12.52 6.80
N PRO A 614 -54.15 12.91 6.81
CA PRO A 614 -55.23 12.16 6.16
C PRO A 614 -55.17 12.16 4.63
N ASP A 615 -54.41 13.08 4.03
CA ASP A 615 -54.34 13.27 2.58
C ASP A 615 -53.30 12.34 1.89
N GLY A 616 -52.59 11.51 2.66
CA GLY A 616 -51.60 10.54 2.14
C GLY A 616 -50.22 11.14 1.83
N PRO A 617 -49.27 10.36 1.29
CA PRO A 617 -47.92 10.84 1.02
C PRO A 617 -47.89 11.72 -0.23
N GLU A 618 -47.18 12.84 -0.15
CA GLU A 618 -46.97 13.77 -1.25
C GLU A 618 -46.18 13.13 -2.41
N THR A 619 -45.24 12.23 -2.10
CA THR A 619 -44.41 11.51 -3.08
C THR A 619 -43.78 10.25 -2.47
N ILE A 620 -43.50 9.25 -3.31
CA ILE A 620 -42.70 8.07 -2.96
C ILE A 620 -41.38 8.11 -3.74
N ILE A 621 -40.25 8.08 -3.02
CA ILE A 621 -38.89 8.04 -3.58
C ILE A 621 -38.41 6.59 -3.50
N LYS A 622 -38.19 5.97 -4.66
CA LYS A 622 -37.70 4.59 -4.77
C LYS A 622 -36.19 4.48 -4.75
#